data_AF-A0A2X2K051-F1
#
_entry.id   AF-A0A2X2K051-F1
#
_cell.length_a   1.000
_cell.length_b   1.000
_cell.length_c   1.000
_cell.angle_alpha   90.00
_cell.angle_beta   90.00
_cell.angle_gamma   90.00
#
_symmetry.space_group_name_H-M   'P 1'
#
loop_
_entity.id
_entity.type
_entity.pdbx_description
1 polymer ?
#
loop_
_entity_poly.entity_id
_entity_poly.type
_entity_poly.pdbx_seq_one_letter_code
_entity_poly.pdbx_strand_id
1 'polypeptide(L)'
;MTNAYVDLKLVEEKVFKDPIHRYIHVEDQLIWDLIKTKEFQRLRRIRQLGTLYLSFHTAEHSRFGHSLGVYEIVRRLIDESFIGHDAWDNKDRPLALCAALLHDLGHGPFFT
;
A
#
# COMPACT_ATOMS: atom_id res chain seq x y z
N MET A 1 7.22 15.30 -20.44
CA MET A 1 8.31 15.40 -19.45
C MET A 1 8.23 14.15 -18.60
N THR A 2 9.20 13.23 -18.71
CA THR A 2 9.29 12.07 -17.82
C THR A 2 9.71 12.58 -16.44
N ASN A 3 8.84 12.39 -15.45
CA ASN A 3 9.10 12.87 -14.10
C ASN A 3 10.08 11.90 -13.44
N ALA A 4 11.38 12.20 -13.53
CA ALA A 4 12.47 11.30 -13.11
C ALA A 4 12.34 10.78 -11.67
N TYR A 5 11.59 11.47 -10.81
CA TYR A 5 11.31 11.04 -9.45
C TYR A 5 10.32 9.87 -9.38
N VAL A 6 9.32 9.83 -10.27
CA VAL A 6 8.27 8.81 -10.28
C VAL A 6 8.85 7.44 -10.67
N ASP A 7 9.85 7.45 -11.55
CA ASP A 7 10.52 6.24 -12.03
C ASP A 7 11.73 5.85 -11.16
N LEU A 8 12.02 6.60 -10.09
CA LEU A 8 13.18 6.36 -9.24
C LEU A 8 12.98 5.12 -8.38
N LYS A 9 13.94 4.18 -8.48
CA LYS A 9 14.02 2.99 -7.63
C LYS A 9 14.92 3.20 -6.42
N LEU A 10 14.61 2.50 -5.34
CA LEU A 10 15.45 2.41 -4.16
C LEU A 10 16.74 1.66 -4.47
N VAL A 11 17.83 2.05 -3.78
CA VAL A 11 19.12 1.34 -3.84
C VAL A 11 19.00 -0.07 -3.26
N GLU A 12 18.17 -0.22 -2.24
CA GLU A 12 17.89 -1.49 -1.58
C GLU A 12 16.38 -1.61 -1.40
N GLU A 13 15.83 -2.72 -1.86
CA GLU A 13 14.42 -3.06 -1.67
C GLU A 13 14.06 -3.08 -0.18
N LYS A 14 12.89 -2.53 0.16
CA LYS A 14 12.34 -2.62 1.51
C LYS A 14 11.24 -3.67 1.55
N VAL A 15 11.44 -4.64 2.44
CA VAL A 15 10.53 -5.76 2.61
C VAL A 15 9.86 -5.66 3.98
N PHE A 16 8.52 -5.66 3.98
CA PHE A 16 7.73 -5.78 5.20
C PHE A 16 7.23 -7.21 5.36
N LYS A 17 7.37 -7.76 6.56
CA LYS A 17 6.77 -9.05 6.90
C LYS A 17 5.29 -8.86 7.17
N ASP A 18 4.45 -9.61 6.47
CA ASP A 18 2.99 -9.53 6.57
C ASP A 18 2.38 -10.93 6.77
N PRO A 19 1.45 -11.13 7.72
CA PRO A 19 0.89 -12.44 7.99
C PRO A 19 -0.03 -12.98 6.87
N ILE A 20 -0.55 -12.11 5.99
CA ILE A 20 -1.47 -12.47 4.91
C ILE A 20 -0.69 -12.70 3.61
N HIS A 21 0.17 -11.76 3.24
CA HIS A 21 0.91 -11.75 1.98
C HIS A 21 2.33 -12.33 2.07
N ARG A 22 2.74 -12.77 3.26
CA ARG A 22 4.11 -13.20 3.66
C ARG A 22 5.11 -12.05 3.67
N TYR A 23 5.26 -11.40 2.52
CA TYR A 23 6.16 -10.29 2.29
C TYR A 23 5.50 -9.24 1.40
N ILE A 24 5.72 -7.98 1.74
CA ILE A 24 5.31 -6.81 0.95
C ILE A 24 6.57 -6.12 0.48
N HIS A 25 6.66 -5.90 -0.83
CA HIS A 25 7.87 -5.51 -1.54
C HIS A 25 7.78 -4.05 -1.98
N VAL A 26 8.71 -3.21 -1.55
CA VAL A 26 8.77 -1.78 -1.89
C VAL A 26 10.10 -1.48 -2.55
N GLU A 27 10.03 -1.18 -3.84
CA GLU A 27 11.19 -0.81 -4.67
C GLU A 27 11.14 0.64 -5.14
N ASP A 28 9.95 1.24 -5.22
CA ASP A 28 9.75 2.58 -5.77
C ASP A 28 10.00 3.65 -4.70
N GLN A 29 10.88 4.61 -4.99
CA GLN A 29 11.22 5.69 -4.05
C GLN A 29 9.99 6.53 -3.68
N LEU A 30 9.13 6.83 -4.66
CA LEU A 30 7.87 7.53 -4.46
C LEU A 30 7.00 6.84 -3.40
N ILE A 31 6.83 5.52 -3.51
CA ILE A 31 6.03 4.72 -2.58
C ILE A 31 6.68 4.71 -1.20
N TRP A 32 8.00 4.55 -1.13
CA TRP A 32 8.72 4.59 0.13
C TRP A 32 8.58 5.93 0.85
N ASP A 33 8.67 7.04 0.13
CA ASP A 33 8.52 8.37 0.70
C ASP A 33 7.08 8.62 1.16
N LEU A 34 6.07 8.16 0.42
CA LEU A 34 4.66 8.18 0.86
C LEU A 34 4.47 7.40 2.16
N ILE A 35 5.03 6.19 2.27
CA ILE A 35 4.92 5.36 3.47
C ILE A 35 5.52 6.08 4.70
N LYS A 36 6.63 6.80 4.53
CA LYS A 36 7.31 7.53 5.63
C LYS A 36 6.57 8.79 6.09
N THR A 37 5.61 9.30 5.33
CA THR A 37 4.87 10.51 5.71
C THR A 37 4.14 10.35 7.03
N LYS A 38 3.99 11.46 7.78
CA LYS A 38 3.27 11.46 9.07
C LYS A 38 1.80 11.09 8.89
N GLU A 39 1.22 11.44 7.74
CA GLU A 39 -0.15 11.17 7.34
C GLU A 39 -0.36 9.65 7.19
N PHE A 40 0.53 8.96 6.48
CA PHE A 40 0.43 7.51 6.32
C PHE A 40 0.78 6.76 7.61
N GLN A 41 1.83 7.19 8.33
CA GLN A 41 2.19 6.59 9.63
C GLN A 41 1.09 6.73 10.69
N ARG A 42 0.18 7.70 10.56
CA ARG A 42 -1.01 7.83 11.43
C ARG A 42 -1.89 6.58 11.39
N LEU A 43 -1.99 5.91 10.24
CA LEU A 43 -2.85 4.74 10.05
C LEU A 43 -2.48 3.57 10.97
N ARG A 44 -1.25 3.52 11.52
CA ARG A 44 -0.83 2.51 12.51
C ARG A 44 -1.68 2.55 13.79
N ARG A 45 -2.26 3.71 14.10
CA ARG A 45 -3.06 3.94 15.32
C ARG A 45 -4.57 3.79 15.07
N ILE A 46 -4.98 3.53 13.83
CA ILE A 46 -6.39 3.38 13.46
C ILE A 46 -6.63 1.90 13.17
N ARG A 47 -7.52 1.28 13.94
CA ARG A 47 -7.94 -0.12 13.73
C ARG A 47 -8.81 -0.22 12.48
N GLN A 48 -8.62 -1.27 11.70
CA GLN A 48 -9.41 -1.52 10.49
C GLN A 48 -10.90 -1.68 10.81
N LEU A 49 -11.21 -2.46 11.86
CA LEU A 49 -12.57 -2.91 12.18
C LEU A 49 -13.21 -2.16 13.35
N GLY A 50 -12.80 -0.91 13.62
CA GLY A 50 -13.45 -0.07 14.63
C GLY A 50 -13.46 -0.70 16.02
N THR A 51 -14.65 -0.95 16.58
CA THR A 51 -14.87 -1.57 17.91
C THR A 51 -14.95 -3.10 17.90
N LEU A 52 -14.94 -3.75 16.73
CA LEU A 52 -15.06 -5.20 16.62
C LEU A 52 -13.94 -5.96 17.35
N TYR A 53 -12.79 -5.32 17.59
CA TYR A 53 -11.72 -5.89 18.41
C TYR A 53 -12.15 -6.22 19.85
N LEU A 54 -13.20 -5.58 20.37
CA LEU A 54 -13.74 -5.85 21.71
C LEU A 54 -14.48 -7.19 21.79
N SER A 55 -14.97 -7.71 20.65
CA SER A 55 -15.67 -8.99 20.56
C SER A 55 -14.83 -10.07 19.88
N PHE A 56 -13.97 -9.68 18.94
CA PHE A 56 -13.06 -10.57 18.22
C PHE A 56 -11.62 -10.15 18.47
N HIS A 57 -10.92 -10.90 19.33
CA HIS A 57 -9.53 -10.62 19.70
C HIS A 57 -8.55 -10.66 18.50
N THR A 58 -8.96 -11.20 17.35
CA THR A 58 -8.14 -11.20 16.13
C THR A 58 -8.26 -9.90 15.35
N ALA A 59 -9.30 -9.10 15.55
CA ALA A 59 -9.61 -7.88 14.79
C ALA A 59 -8.77 -6.66 15.21
N GLU A 60 -7.49 -6.87 15.51
CA GLU A 60 -6.55 -5.83 15.98
C GLU A 60 -5.73 -5.18 14.87
N HIS A 61 -5.89 -5.64 13.62
CA HIS A 61 -5.14 -5.12 12.48
C HIS A 61 -5.39 -3.62 12.29
N SER A 62 -4.33 -2.89 11.98
CA SER A 62 -4.39 -1.46 11.68
C SER A 62 -4.66 -1.20 10.20
N ARG A 63 -5.25 -0.05 9.89
CA ARG A 63 -5.43 0.43 8.50
C ARG A 63 -4.10 0.53 7.75
N PHE A 64 -3.00 0.79 8.47
CA PHE A 64 -1.66 0.77 7.87
C PHE A 64 -1.31 -0.58 7.22
N GLY A 65 -1.55 -1.68 7.95
CA GLY A 65 -1.29 -3.03 7.41
C GLY A 65 -2.21 -3.34 6.23
N HIS A 66 -3.48 -2.96 6.33
CA HIS A 66 -4.44 -3.12 5.24
C HIS A 66 -4.02 -2.36 3.97
N SER A 67 -3.67 -1.08 4.08
CA SER A 67 -3.22 -0.27 2.94
C SER A 67 -1.95 -0.82 2.28
N LEU A 68 -1.00 -1.33 3.07
CA LEU A 68 0.18 -2.02 2.52
C LEU A 68 -0.20 -3.32 1.79
N GLY A 69 -1.15 -4.08 2.32
CA GLY A 69 -1.65 -5.31 1.68
C GLY A 69 -2.33 -5.02 0.34
N VAL A 70 -3.19 -3.99 0.28
CA VAL A 70 -3.84 -3.56 -0.98
C VAL A 70 -2.79 -3.12 -2.00
N TYR A 71 -1.77 -2.35 -1.58
CA TYR A 71 -0.64 -2.01 -2.43
C TYR A 71 0.07 -3.26 -2.99
N GLU A 72 0.36 -4.27 -2.17
CA GLU A 72 1.05 -5.49 -2.62
C GLU A 72 0.21 -6.29 -3.62
N ILE A 73 -1.10 -6.40 -3.41
CA ILE A 73 -2.01 -7.08 -4.35
C ILE A 73 -1.98 -6.36 -5.70
N VAL A 74 -2.13 -5.03 -5.71
CA VAL A 74 -2.13 -4.23 -6.95
C VAL A 74 -0.78 -4.30 -7.65
N ARG A 75 0.33 -4.27 -6.89
CA ARG A 75 1.69 -4.45 -7.42
C ARG A 75 1.83 -5.78 -8.15
N ARG A 76 1.47 -6.90 -7.52
CA ARG A 76 1.52 -8.23 -8.16
C ARG A 76 0.61 -8.32 -9.37
N LEU A 77 -0.59 -7.75 -9.30
CA LEU A 77 -1.52 -7.75 -10.42
C LEU A 77 -0.91 -7.06 -11.64
N ILE A 78 -0.33 -5.87 -11.45
CA ILE A 78 0.31 -5.12 -12.53
C ILE A 78 1.57 -5.81 -13.02
N ASP A 79 2.46 -6.18 -12.11
CA ASP A 79 3.80 -6.68 -12.42
C ASP A 79 3.83 -8.15 -12.85
N GLU A 80 2.77 -8.92 -12.62
CA GLU A 80 2.73 -10.36 -12.95
C GLU A 80 1.59 -10.70 -13.92
N SER A 81 0.43 -10.04 -13.82
CA SER A 81 -0.77 -10.44 -14.58
C SER A 81 -1.07 -9.55 -15.78
N PHE A 82 -0.68 -8.27 -15.76
CA PHE A 82 -0.94 -7.34 -16.87
C PHE A 82 0.21 -7.18 -17.86
N ILE A 83 1.32 -7.93 -17.69
CA ILE A 83 2.40 -7.96 -18.67
C ILE A 83 1.86 -8.46 -20.02
N GLY A 84 1.90 -7.60 -21.04
CA GLY A 84 1.50 -7.94 -22.41
C GLY A 84 0.01 -7.88 -22.69
N HIS A 85 -0.79 -7.32 -21.77
CA HIS A 85 -2.23 -7.12 -21.97
C HIS A 85 -2.51 -5.73 -22.56
N ASP A 86 -3.14 -5.66 -23.74
CA ASP A 86 -3.44 -4.40 -24.44
C ASP A 86 -4.33 -3.42 -23.65
N ALA A 87 -5.05 -3.94 -22.65
CA ALA A 87 -5.95 -3.16 -21.80
C ALA A 87 -5.23 -2.36 -20.70
N TRP A 88 -3.91 -2.51 -20.54
CA TRP A 88 -3.14 -1.88 -19.48
C TRP A 88 -1.95 -1.07 -20.03
N ASP A 89 -1.88 0.21 -19.67
CA ASP A 89 -0.70 1.04 -19.92
C ASP A 89 0.19 1.10 -18.66
N ASN A 90 1.41 0.59 -18.77
CA ASN A 90 2.39 0.62 -17.67
C ASN A 90 2.76 2.05 -17.21
N LYS A 91 2.45 3.09 -17.99
CA LYS A 91 2.60 4.48 -17.55
C LYS A 91 1.70 4.82 -16.36
N ASP A 92 0.59 4.10 -16.19
CA ASP A 92 -0.36 4.31 -15.08
C ASP A 92 0.03 3.53 -13.83
N ARG A 93 1.06 2.68 -13.88
CA ARG A 93 1.54 1.89 -12.73
C ARG A 93 1.80 2.75 -11.50
N PRO A 94 2.57 3.85 -11.55
CA PRO A 94 2.84 4.66 -10.36
C PRO A 94 1.56 5.26 -9.76
N LEU A 95 0.63 5.69 -10.61
CA LEU A 95 -0.67 6.22 -10.19
C LEU A 95 -1.51 5.16 -9.50
N ALA A 96 -1.62 3.97 -10.08
CA ALA A 96 -2.37 2.86 -9.53
C ALA A 96 -1.79 2.40 -8.17
N LEU A 97 -0.47 2.32 -8.04
CA LEU A 97 0.18 1.99 -6.77
C LEU A 97 -0.04 3.06 -5.71
N CYS A 98 0.03 4.35 -6.06
CA CYS A 98 -0.28 5.44 -5.15
C CYS A 98 -1.75 5.42 -4.71
N ALA A 99 -2.68 5.19 -5.64
CA ALA A 99 -4.10 5.08 -5.33
C ALA A 99 -4.37 3.90 -4.40
N ALA A 100 -3.80 2.73 -4.68
CA ALA A 100 -3.90 1.53 -3.84
C ALA A 100 -3.37 1.78 -2.41
N LEU A 101 -2.21 2.43 -2.30
CA LEU A 101 -1.62 2.75 -1.00
C LEU A 101 -2.45 3.78 -0.22
N LEU A 102 -2.93 4.83 -0.88
CA LEU A 102 -3.53 5.99 -0.22
C LEU A 102 -5.07 5.93 -0.12
N HIS A 103 -5.72 4.90 -0.65
CA HIS A 103 -7.19 4.79 -0.68
C HIS A 103 -7.84 5.02 0.69
N ASP A 104 -7.14 4.62 1.75
CA ASP A 104 -7.63 4.64 3.13
C ASP A 104 -7.08 5.81 3.96
N LEU A 105 -6.28 6.71 3.37
CA LEU A 105 -5.60 7.80 4.09
C LEU A 105 -6.58 8.78 4.78
N GLY A 106 -7.78 8.95 4.21
CA GLY A 106 -8.83 9.83 4.71
C GLY A 106 -9.55 9.33 5.97
N HIS A 107 -9.37 8.07 6.37
CA HIS A 107 -10.14 7.50 7.47
C HIS A 107 -9.77 8.10 8.83
N GLY A 108 -10.81 8.47 9.57
CA GLY A 108 -10.72 8.90 10.97
C GLY A 108 -10.81 7.72 11.95
N PRO A 109 -10.64 7.98 13.26
CA PRO A 109 -10.82 6.96 14.29
C PRO A 109 -12.24 6.37 14.27
N PHE A 110 -12.36 5.05 14.37
CA PHE A 110 -13.63 4.29 14.50
C PHE A 110 -14.60 4.30 13.31
N PHE A 111 -14.30 5.01 12.22
CA PHE A 111 -15.06 4.84 10.99
C PHE A 111 -14.62 3.53 10.32
N THR A 112 -15.58 2.66 10.01
CA THR A 112 -15.40 1.50 9.12
C THR A 112 -15.47 1.96 7.67
#